data_AF-A0A5C9F3A7-F1
#
_entry.id   AF-A0A5C9F3A7-F1
#
_cell.length_a   1.000
_cell.length_b   1.000
_cell.length_c   1.000
_cell.angle_alpha   90.00
_cell.angle_beta   90.00
_cell.angle_gamma   90.00
#
_symmetry.space_group_name_H-M   'P 1'
#
loop_
_entity.id
_entity.type
_entity.pdbx_description
1 polymer ?
#
loop_
_entity_poly.entity_id
_entity_poly.type
_entity_poly.pdbx_seq_one_letter_code
_entity_poly.pdbx_strand_id
1 'polypeptide(L)'
;MVPRKIHFDKDFLSKKLYRFNSPSRLNLTDEEFTKGAVTFLILPNKDMSQPYNLVLIKRTKRDGDKHSGEMAFPGGKFENGIDANLIDTALRETEEELGIPRNKIEILGALNDHVTPTFFIISPIVASIKPGQPMVMQKSEVKEIVIVPITFFLDKRNYIERILNIDGNRIAVGRYVYQSSANKKYVIFGATSHLIVHFIQRIYGLNFLKSGCRRISCEDVKRTSH
;
A
#
# COMPACT_ATOMS: atom_id res chain seq x y z
N MET A 1 -7.41 13.13 17.38
CA MET A 1 -8.69 13.68 16.88
C MET A 1 -8.82 13.26 15.42
N VAL A 2 -9.89 12.53 15.07
CA VAL A 2 -10.12 12.06 13.69
C VAL A 2 -10.50 13.28 12.82
N PRO A 3 -9.96 13.46 11.60
CA PRO A 3 -10.26 14.62 10.74
C PRO A 3 -11.77 14.78 10.47
N ARG A 4 -12.27 16.02 10.45
CA ARG A 4 -13.73 16.34 10.34
C ARG A 4 -14.39 15.92 9.02
N LYS A 5 -13.63 15.57 7.97
CA LYS A 5 -14.17 15.06 6.70
C LYS A 5 -13.21 14.03 6.13
N ILE A 6 -13.63 12.76 6.10
CA ILE A 6 -12.84 11.61 5.57
C ILE A 6 -13.50 11.05 4.30
N HIS A 7 -14.46 11.79 3.74
CA HIS A 7 -15.11 11.40 2.50
C HIS A 7 -14.10 11.51 1.37
N PHE A 8 -14.36 10.77 0.29
CA PHE A 8 -13.52 10.86 -0.88
C PHE A 8 -13.59 12.26 -1.47
N ASP A 9 -12.45 12.94 -1.51
CA ASP A 9 -12.26 14.24 -2.14
C ASP A 9 -11.00 14.13 -2.99
N LYS A 10 -11.22 13.99 -4.30
CA LYS A 10 -10.17 13.78 -5.27
C LYS A 10 -9.15 14.94 -5.24
N ASP A 11 -9.64 16.17 -5.23
CA ASP A 11 -8.79 17.36 -5.30
C ASP A 11 -7.95 17.52 -4.04
N PHE A 12 -8.55 17.26 -2.87
CA PHE A 12 -7.83 17.22 -1.60
C PHE A 12 -6.72 16.17 -1.61
N LEU A 13 -7.02 14.95 -2.04
CA LEU A 13 -6.04 13.85 -2.10
C LEU A 13 -4.92 14.18 -3.09
N SER A 14 -5.24 14.53 -4.33
CA SER A 14 -4.26 14.84 -5.37
C SER A 14 -3.37 16.04 -5.02
N LYS A 15 -3.89 17.04 -4.31
CA LYS A 15 -3.10 18.18 -3.82
C LYS A 15 -2.07 17.79 -2.75
N LYS A 16 -2.35 16.74 -1.98
CA LYS A 16 -1.46 16.24 -0.92
C LYS A 16 -0.48 15.18 -1.42
N LEU A 17 -0.84 14.41 -2.44
CA LEU A 17 0.03 13.40 -3.03
C LEU A 17 1.16 14.02 -3.84
N TYR A 18 2.23 13.26 -4.08
CA TYR A 18 3.26 13.68 -5.01
C TYR A 18 2.82 13.38 -6.44
N ARG A 19 3.24 14.23 -7.39
CA ARG A 19 3.35 13.78 -8.78
C ARG A 19 4.40 12.68 -8.84
N PHE A 20 4.18 11.65 -9.66
CA PHE A 20 5.05 10.47 -9.71
C PHE A 20 6.53 10.82 -9.98
N ASN A 21 6.79 11.67 -10.98
CA ASN A 21 8.14 12.14 -11.33
C ASN A 21 8.58 13.41 -10.57
N SER A 22 7.93 13.73 -9.44
CA SER A 22 8.31 14.93 -8.67
C SER A 22 9.69 14.75 -8.03
N PRO A 23 10.59 15.76 -8.10
CA PRO A 23 11.85 15.72 -7.37
C PRO A 23 11.66 15.76 -5.84
N SER A 24 10.50 16.21 -5.36
CA SER A 24 10.17 16.21 -3.93
C SER A 24 9.66 14.86 -3.42
N ARG A 25 9.42 13.89 -4.31
CA ARG A 25 9.11 12.50 -3.93
C ARG A 25 10.43 11.79 -3.69
N LEU A 26 10.53 11.02 -2.61
CA LEU A 26 11.66 10.11 -2.42
C LEU A 26 11.53 8.97 -3.43
N ASN A 27 12.43 9.00 -4.42
CA ASN A 27 12.61 7.97 -5.42
C ASN A 27 13.88 7.19 -5.07
N LEU A 28 13.77 5.89 -4.86
CA LEU A 28 14.88 5.03 -4.47
C LEU A 28 15.33 4.19 -5.66
N THR A 29 16.65 4.05 -5.78
CA THR A 29 17.29 3.20 -6.78
C THR A 29 18.48 2.51 -6.15
N ASP A 30 18.52 1.19 -6.27
CA ASP A 30 19.64 0.36 -5.79
C ASP A 30 19.67 -0.89 -6.68
N GLU A 31 20.84 -1.24 -7.20
CA GLU A 31 21.01 -2.35 -8.16
C GLU A 31 20.79 -3.72 -7.54
N GLU A 32 20.95 -3.84 -6.21
CA GLU A 32 20.68 -5.08 -5.48
C GLU A 32 19.18 -5.29 -5.19
N PHE A 33 18.34 -4.30 -5.49
CA PHE A 33 16.92 -4.31 -5.16
C PHE A 33 16.05 -4.44 -6.40
N THR A 34 15.08 -5.35 -6.33
CA THR A 34 14.04 -5.47 -7.34
C THR A 34 13.06 -4.30 -7.22
N LYS A 35 12.83 -3.59 -8.32
CA LYS A 35 11.78 -2.57 -8.38
C LYS A 35 10.41 -3.21 -8.59
N GLY A 36 9.43 -2.70 -7.87
CA GLY A 36 8.03 -3.08 -8.04
C GLY A 36 7.11 -1.90 -7.79
N ALA A 37 5.86 -2.05 -8.18
CA ALA A 37 4.85 -1.04 -7.97
C ALA A 37 3.57 -1.66 -7.43
N VAL A 38 2.85 -0.90 -6.61
CA VAL A 38 1.54 -1.29 -6.11
C VAL A 38 0.53 -0.19 -6.33
N THR A 39 -0.73 -0.57 -6.55
CA THR A 39 -1.85 0.36 -6.58
C THR A 39 -2.43 0.47 -5.17
N PHE A 40 -2.14 1.58 -4.49
CA PHE A 40 -2.85 2.00 -3.28
C PHE A 40 -4.28 2.41 -3.67
N LEU A 41 -5.15 1.40 -3.78
CA LEU A 41 -6.44 1.53 -4.45
C LEU A 41 -7.53 2.02 -3.50
N ILE A 42 -8.09 3.18 -3.83
CA ILE A 42 -9.18 3.83 -3.11
C ILE A 42 -10.51 3.49 -3.78
N LEU A 43 -11.46 3.01 -2.99
CA LEU A 43 -12.84 2.78 -3.40
C LEU A 43 -13.76 3.75 -2.65
N PRO A 44 -14.25 4.82 -3.30
CA PRO A 44 -15.26 5.69 -2.72
C PRO A 44 -16.57 4.95 -2.48
N ASN A 45 -17.37 5.42 -1.51
CA ASN A 45 -18.73 4.90 -1.33
C ASN A 45 -19.66 5.43 -2.42
N LYS A 46 -20.76 4.71 -2.66
CA LYS A 46 -21.71 4.98 -3.76
C LYS A 46 -22.21 6.43 -3.80
N ASP A 47 -22.45 7.02 -2.64
CA ASP A 47 -23.02 8.35 -2.48
C ASP A 47 -21.97 9.42 -2.13
N MET A 48 -20.69 9.05 -2.05
CA MET A 48 -19.60 9.92 -1.57
C MET A 48 -19.87 10.55 -0.18
N SER A 49 -20.88 10.07 0.55
CA SER A 49 -21.34 10.63 1.82
C SER A 49 -20.71 9.96 3.03
N GLN A 50 -20.00 8.86 2.79
CA GLN A 50 -19.34 8.03 3.79
C GLN A 50 -17.81 7.99 3.55
N PRO A 51 -17.00 7.78 4.59
CA PRO A 51 -15.55 7.61 4.47
C PRO A 51 -15.15 6.50 3.49
N TYR A 52 -14.24 6.79 2.56
CA TYR A 52 -13.86 5.83 1.52
C TYR A 52 -13.18 4.57 2.07
N ASN A 53 -13.03 3.57 1.22
CA ASN A 53 -12.39 2.31 1.55
C ASN A 53 -11.06 2.15 0.83
N LEU A 54 -10.19 1.31 1.38
CA LEU A 54 -9.03 0.79 0.69
C LEU A 54 -9.34 -0.62 0.20
N VAL A 55 -8.93 -0.92 -1.03
CA VAL A 55 -9.02 -2.26 -1.61
C VAL A 55 -7.69 -2.96 -1.41
N LEU A 56 -7.72 -4.07 -0.67
CA LEU A 56 -6.58 -4.96 -0.47
C LEU A 56 -6.88 -6.32 -1.08
N ILE A 57 -5.83 -7.07 -1.37
CA ILE A 57 -5.90 -8.47 -1.76
C ILE A 57 -5.29 -9.35 -0.69
N LYS A 58 -5.84 -10.55 -0.56
CA LYS A 58 -5.18 -11.66 0.11
C LYS A 58 -4.56 -12.54 -0.98
N ARG A 59 -3.23 -12.63 -0.98
CA ARG A 59 -2.50 -13.42 -1.97
C ARG A 59 -2.83 -14.91 -1.83
N THR A 60 -2.89 -15.63 -2.94
CA THR A 60 -3.02 -17.09 -2.95
C THR A 60 -1.77 -17.71 -2.29
N LYS A 61 -1.94 -18.82 -1.58
CA LYS A 61 -0.81 -19.57 -1.01
C LYS A 61 -0.13 -20.35 -2.14
N ARG A 62 1.19 -20.19 -2.28
CA ARG A 62 2.02 -20.92 -3.23
C ARG A 62 3.21 -21.49 -2.48
N ASP A 63 3.51 -22.77 -2.70
CA ASP A 63 4.64 -23.43 -2.04
C ASP A 63 5.95 -22.76 -2.47
N GLY A 64 6.80 -22.42 -1.50
CA GLY A 64 8.05 -21.70 -1.72
C GLY A 64 7.96 -20.17 -1.83
N ASP A 65 6.75 -19.58 -1.87
CA ASP A 65 6.58 -18.13 -1.87
C ASP A 65 6.42 -17.59 -0.43
N LYS A 66 7.45 -16.85 0.02
CA LYS A 66 7.55 -16.24 1.36
C LYS A 66 6.44 -15.22 1.65
N HIS A 67 5.80 -14.65 0.63
CA HIS A 67 4.74 -13.64 0.77
C HIS A 67 3.34 -14.20 0.54
N SER A 68 3.23 -15.52 0.39
CA SER A 68 1.98 -16.15 0.04
C SER A 68 0.98 -16.12 1.20
N GLY A 69 -0.28 -15.78 0.91
CA GLY A 69 -1.31 -15.59 1.95
C GLY A 69 -1.31 -14.24 2.66
N GLU A 70 -0.35 -13.35 2.38
CA GLU A 70 -0.26 -12.01 2.99
C GLU A 70 -1.32 -11.05 2.43
N MET A 71 -1.64 -10.03 3.23
CA MET A 71 -2.48 -8.91 2.79
C MET A 71 -1.62 -7.86 2.09
N ALA A 72 -1.97 -7.53 0.85
CA ALA A 72 -1.23 -6.59 0.02
C ALA A 72 -2.17 -5.62 -0.71
N PHE A 73 -1.60 -4.54 -1.23
CA PHE A 73 -2.22 -3.84 -2.34
C PHE A 73 -1.97 -4.62 -3.63
N PRO A 74 -2.83 -4.50 -4.66
CA PRO A 74 -2.56 -5.06 -5.96
C PRO A 74 -1.24 -4.53 -6.52
N GLY A 75 -0.44 -5.39 -7.15
CA GLY A 75 0.88 -4.99 -7.63
C GLY A 75 1.90 -6.11 -7.69
N GLY A 76 3.02 -5.79 -8.31
CA GLY A 76 4.06 -6.75 -8.62
C GLY A 76 5.37 -6.11 -9.07
N LYS A 77 6.17 -6.91 -9.77
CA LYS A 77 7.52 -6.52 -10.21
C LYS A 77 7.43 -5.66 -11.45
N PHE A 78 8.38 -4.74 -11.59
CA PHE A 78 8.60 -4.06 -12.86
C PHE A 78 9.14 -5.06 -13.88
N GLU A 79 8.48 -5.16 -15.04
CA GLU A 79 8.88 -6.05 -16.12
C GLU A 79 9.46 -5.28 -17.30
N ASN A 80 10.77 -5.42 -17.52
CA ASN A 80 11.45 -4.72 -18.59
C ASN A 80 10.96 -5.18 -19.97
N GLY A 81 10.68 -4.23 -20.86
CA GLY A 81 10.12 -4.49 -22.19
C GLY A 81 8.59 -4.67 -22.22
N ILE A 82 7.94 -4.77 -21.05
CA ILE A 82 6.48 -4.79 -20.91
C ILE A 82 6.01 -3.46 -20.32
N ASP A 83 6.57 -3.08 -19.17
CA ASP A 83 6.16 -1.89 -18.45
C ASP A 83 6.95 -0.65 -18.92
N ALA A 84 6.24 0.39 -19.34
CA ALA A 84 6.87 1.66 -19.71
C ALA A 84 7.46 2.42 -18.49
N ASN A 85 6.86 2.23 -17.33
CA ASN A 85 7.29 2.78 -16.04
C ASN A 85 6.51 2.10 -14.89
N LEU A 86 6.77 2.50 -13.64
CA LEU A 86 6.12 1.89 -12.47
C LEU A 86 4.63 2.23 -12.32
N ILE A 87 4.11 3.29 -12.95
CA ILE A 87 2.65 3.48 -13.06
C ILE A 87 2.07 2.38 -13.94
N ASP A 88 2.73 2.07 -15.05
CA ASP A 88 2.30 1.02 -15.96
C ASP A 88 2.31 -0.36 -15.29
N THR A 89 3.36 -0.66 -14.51
CA THR A 89 3.40 -1.86 -13.65
C THR A 89 2.20 -1.93 -12.72
N ALA A 90 1.93 -0.87 -11.94
CA ALA A 90 0.81 -0.86 -11.00
C ALA A 90 -0.54 -1.08 -11.71
N LEU A 91 -0.72 -0.47 -12.88
CA LEU A 91 -1.93 -0.62 -13.70
C LEU A 91 -2.06 -2.03 -14.31
N ARG A 92 -0.96 -2.61 -14.84
CA ARG A 92 -0.94 -3.99 -15.38
C ARG A 92 -1.36 -4.99 -14.32
N GLU A 93 -0.66 -4.95 -13.20
CA GLU A 93 -0.86 -5.89 -12.09
C GLU A 93 -2.28 -5.76 -11.51
N THR A 94 -2.81 -4.54 -11.41
CA THR A 94 -4.20 -4.35 -10.94
C THR A 94 -5.22 -4.89 -11.93
N GLU A 95 -4.96 -4.76 -13.23
CA GLU A 95 -5.80 -5.34 -14.28
C GLU A 95 -5.75 -6.87 -14.25
N GLU A 96 -4.56 -7.46 -14.11
CA GLU A 96 -4.36 -8.90 -14.02
C GLU A 96 -5.01 -9.47 -12.74
N GLU A 97 -4.68 -8.93 -11.57
CA GLU A 97 -5.11 -9.47 -10.28
C GLU A 97 -6.60 -9.23 -9.98
N LEU A 98 -7.15 -8.08 -10.40
CA LEU A 98 -8.52 -7.65 -10.07
C LEU A 98 -9.46 -7.52 -11.28
N GLY A 99 -9.00 -7.74 -12.51
CA GLY A 99 -9.82 -7.61 -13.72
C GLY A 99 -10.34 -6.19 -13.96
N ILE A 100 -9.70 -5.18 -13.37
CA ILE A 100 -10.11 -3.78 -13.51
C ILE A 100 -9.38 -3.20 -14.72
N PRO A 101 -10.08 -2.82 -15.81
CA PRO A 101 -9.40 -2.26 -16.97
C PRO A 101 -8.65 -1.00 -16.62
N ARG A 102 -7.44 -0.81 -17.17
CA ARG A 102 -6.57 0.34 -16.87
C ARG A 102 -7.28 1.70 -17.00
N ASN A 103 -8.18 1.84 -17.98
CA ASN A 103 -8.96 3.05 -18.22
C ASN A 103 -10.07 3.35 -17.18
N LYS A 104 -10.32 2.42 -16.24
CA LYS A 104 -11.21 2.60 -15.08
C LYS A 104 -10.46 2.96 -13.81
N ILE A 105 -9.13 2.94 -13.83
CA ILE A 105 -8.26 3.28 -12.71
C ILE A 105 -7.77 4.71 -12.89
N GLU A 106 -8.20 5.59 -11.99
CA GLU A 106 -7.82 7.00 -12.02
C GLU A 106 -6.63 7.26 -11.10
N ILE A 107 -5.49 7.64 -11.67
CA ILE A 107 -4.28 7.96 -10.88
C ILE A 107 -4.46 9.33 -10.20
N LEU A 108 -4.28 9.34 -8.87
CA LEU A 108 -4.38 10.53 -8.04
C LEU A 108 -3.00 11.13 -7.72
N GLY A 109 -1.96 10.29 -7.71
CA GLY A 109 -0.58 10.66 -7.40
C GLY A 109 0.22 9.47 -6.89
N ALA A 110 1.30 9.73 -6.18
CA ALA A 110 2.18 8.70 -5.62
C ALA A 110 2.62 9.05 -4.19
N LEU A 111 3.10 8.02 -3.49
CA LEU A 111 3.83 8.13 -2.22
C LEU A 111 5.33 7.93 -2.47
N ASN A 112 6.15 8.31 -1.50
CA ASN A 112 7.56 7.92 -1.43
C ASN A 112 7.73 6.41 -1.56
N ASP A 113 8.86 6.01 -2.15
CA ASP A 113 9.26 4.61 -2.25
C ASP A 113 9.48 3.99 -0.87
N HIS A 114 9.27 2.68 -0.81
CA HIS A 114 9.41 1.89 0.40
C HIS A 114 10.30 0.67 0.16
N VAL A 115 11.33 0.54 0.99
CA VAL A 115 12.23 -0.62 1.00
C VAL A 115 11.61 -1.74 1.83
N THR A 116 11.67 -2.97 1.31
CA THR A 116 11.31 -4.17 2.07
C THR A 116 12.55 -4.93 2.53
N PRO A 117 12.47 -5.72 3.62
CA PRO A 117 13.53 -6.64 4.02
C PRO A 117 13.83 -7.76 3.01
N THR A 118 13.02 -7.90 1.96
CA THR A 118 13.15 -8.92 0.92
C THR A 118 13.79 -8.39 -0.36
N PHE A 119 14.58 -7.30 -0.25
CA PHE A 119 15.27 -6.65 -1.37
C PHE A 119 14.32 -6.13 -2.46
N PHE A 120 13.17 -5.58 -2.07
CA PHE A 120 12.30 -4.82 -2.98
C PHE A 120 12.31 -3.33 -2.66
N ILE A 121 12.23 -2.53 -3.71
CA ILE A 121 11.83 -1.11 -3.65
C ILE A 121 10.45 -1.02 -4.27
N ILE A 122 9.44 -0.71 -3.43
CA ILE A 122 8.04 -0.58 -3.84
C ILE A 122 7.72 0.89 -4.08
N SER A 123 7.25 1.21 -5.29
CA SER A 123 6.62 2.50 -5.63
C SER A 123 5.10 2.42 -5.47
N PRO A 124 4.50 3.13 -4.48
CA PRO A 124 3.06 3.11 -4.28
C PRO A 124 2.39 4.19 -5.13
N ILE A 125 1.56 3.74 -6.07
CA ILE A 125 0.74 4.60 -6.92
C ILE A 125 -0.65 4.69 -6.31
N VAL A 126 -1.07 5.90 -5.94
CA VAL A 126 -2.39 6.11 -5.33
C VAL A 126 -3.39 6.35 -6.44
N ALA A 127 -4.43 5.51 -6.49
CA ALA A 127 -5.45 5.57 -7.51
C ALA A 127 -6.84 5.35 -6.93
N SER A 128 -7.86 5.77 -7.66
CA SER A 128 -9.26 5.50 -7.33
C SER A 128 -10.01 4.81 -8.46
N ILE A 129 -11.04 4.08 -8.09
CA ILE A 129 -12.03 3.49 -9.00
C ILE A 129 -13.42 4.04 -8.70
N LYS A 130 -14.35 3.88 -9.64
CA LYS A 130 -15.75 4.30 -9.41
C LYS A 130 -16.46 3.34 -8.44
N PRO A 131 -17.41 3.83 -7.62
CA PRO A 131 -18.27 2.96 -6.84
C PRO A 131 -18.97 1.93 -7.74
N GLY A 132 -19.01 0.67 -7.28
CA GLY A 132 -19.63 -0.42 -8.05
C GLY A 132 -18.80 -0.94 -9.23
N GLN A 133 -17.56 -0.48 -9.40
CA GLN A 133 -16.63 -1.07 -10.37
C GLN A 133 -16.51 -2.59 -10.13
N PRO A 134 -16.85 -3.43 -11.12
CA PRO A 134 -16.65 -4.88 -11.01
C PRO A 134 -15.18 -5.20 -10.81
N MET A 135 -14.92 -6.17 -9.93
CA MET A 135 -13.60 -6.73 -9.69
C MET A 135 -13.70 -8.24 -9.81
N VAL A 136 -12.89 -8.82 -10.69
CA VAL A 136 -12.83 -10.25 -10.96
C VAL A 136 -11.44 -10.73 -10.59
N MET A 137 -11.35 -11.49 -9.51
CA MET A 137 -10.07 -12.01 -9.01
C MET A 137 -9.46 -13.00 -10.00
N GLN A 138 -8.19 -12.81 -10.32
CA GLN A 138 -7.38 -13.87 -10.90
C GLN A 138 -7.02 -14.89 -9.82
N LYS A 139 -7.76 -16.00 -9.79
CA LYS A 139 -7.70 -16.99 -8.69
C LYS A 139 -6.32 -17.62 -8.45
N SER A 140 -5.46 -17.65 -9.47
CA SER A 140 -4.07 -18.11 -9.33
C SER A 140 -3.23 -17.21 -8.42
N GLU A 141 -3.63 -15.96 -8.21
CA GLU A 141 -2.86 -14.92 -7.51
C GLU A 141 -3.61 -14.29 -6.35
N VAL A 142 -4.91 -14.09 -6.52
CA VAL A 142 -5.78 -13.48 -5.53
C VAL A 142 -6.75 -14.52 -4.98
N LYS A 143 -6.64 -14.77 -3.67
CA LYS A 143 -7.57 -15.62 -2.94
C LYS A 143 -8.83 -14.88 -2.54
N GLU A 144 -8.70 -13.60 -2.18
CA GLU A 144 -9.79 -12.80 -1.64
C GLU A 144 -9.53 -11.30 -1.86
N ILE A 145 -10.55 -10.56 -2.27
CA ILE A 145 -10.56 -9.09 -2.21
C ILE A 145 -11.14 -8.67 -0.87
N VAL A 146 -10.43 -7.77 -0.17
CA VAL A 146 -10.80 -7.30 1.15
C VAL A 146 -10.90 -5.77 1.10
N ILE A 147 -12.11 -5.26 1.31
CA ILE A 147 -12.40 -3.83 1.33
C ILE A 147 -12.44 -3.40 2.79
N VAL A 148 -11.57 -2.46 3.17
CA VAL A 148 -11.44 -1.99 4.56
C VAL A 148 -11.69 -0.48 4.62
N PRO A 149 -12.58 0.00 5.50
CA PRO A 149 -12.85 1.43 5.60
C PRO A 149 -11.62 2.19 6.10
N ILE A 150 -11.32 3.35 5.49
CA ILE A 150 -10.15 4.15 5.88
C ILE A 150 -10.19 4.57 7.36
N THR A 151 -11.39 4.72 7.93
CA THR A 151 -11.59 5.03 9.35
C THR A 151 -10.98 3.99 10.27
N PHE A 152 -10.96 2.71 9.89
CA PHE A 152 -10.31 1.66 10.65
C PHE A 152 -8.80 1.93 10.79
N PHE A 153 -8.14 2.35 9.71
CA PHE A 153 -6.71 2.63 9.73
C PHE A 153 -6.36 3.96 10.41
N LEU A 154 -7.26 4.94 10.38
CA LEU A 154 -7.11 6.24 11.06
C LEU A 154 -7.20 6.16 12.58
N ASP A 155 -7.84 5.11 13.10
CA ASP A 155 -7.87 4.87 14.53
C ASP A 155 -6.57 4.21 15.01
N LYS A 156 -5.74 4.99 15.71
CA LYS A 156 -4.46 4.53 16.23
C LYS A 156 -4.58 3.32 17.18
N ARG A 157 -5.74 3.10 17.80
CA ARG A 157 -5.99 1.91 18.65
C ARG A 157 -5.94 0.60 17.86
N ASN A 158 -6.20 0.65 16.55
CA ASN A 158 -6.13 -0.49 15.66
C ASN A 158 -4.70 -0.79 15.17
N TYR A 159 -3.75 0.11 15.42
CA TYR A 159 -2.35 -0.04 14.99
C TYR A 159 -1.48 -0.55 16.14
N ILE A 160 -0.84 -1.69 15.91
CA ILE A 160 0.08 -2.32 16.86
C ILE A 160 1.49 -2.18 16.29
N GLU A 161 2.36 -1.49 17.02
CA GLU A 161 3.75 -1.26 16.64
C GLU A 161 4.71 -2.07 17.51
N ARG A 162 5.66 -2.74 16.86
CA ARG A 162 6.87 -3.28 17.47
C ARG A 162 8.08 -2.49 17.00
N ILE A 163 9.10 -2.40 17.85
CA ILE A 163 10.37 -1.75 17.50
C ILE A 163 11.41 -2.86 17.39
N LEU A 164 12.13 -2.88 16.27
CA LEU A 164 13.32 -3.68 16.06
C LEU A 164 14.54 -2.76 16.22
N ASN A 165 15.57 -3.25 16.88
CA ASN A 165 16.86 -2.56 16.94
C ASN A 165 17.79 -3.21 15.92
N ILE A 166 18.17 -2.47 14.88
CA ILE A 166 19.07 -2.92 13.81
C ILE A 166 20.25 -1.95 13.80
N ASP A 167 21.43 -2.42 14.20
CA ASP A 167 22.67 -1.63 14.27
C ASP A 167 22.49 -0.28 14.98
N GLY A 168 21.86 -0.30 16.15
CA GLY A 168 21.56 0.91 16.94
C GLY A 168 20.39 1.76 16.42
N ASN A 169 19.82 1.42 15.25
CA ASN A 169 18.65 2.09 14.70
C ASN A 169 17.35 1.47 15.20
N ARG A 170 16.38 2.32 15.57
CA ARG A 170 15.05 1.89 15.99
C ARG A 170 14.11 1.83 14.80
N ILE A 171 13.94 0.64 14.24
CA ILE A 171 13.06 0.39 13.09
C ILE A 171 11.66 0.04 13.59
N ALA A 172 10.67 0.84 13.22
CA ALA A 172 9.28 0.56 13.54
C ALA A 172 8.71 -0.47 12.57
N VAL A 173 8.04 -1.50 13.09
CA VAL A 173 7.30 -2.51 12.33
C VAL A 173 5.86 -2.56 12.83
N GLY A 174 4.93 -2.27 11.93
CA GLY A 174 3.53 -2.09 12.25
C GLY A 174 2.64 -3.22 11.77
N ARG A 175 1.52 -3.43 12.47
CA ARG A 175 0.41 -4.26 11.96
C ARG A 175 -0.95 -3.72 12.37
N TYR A 176 -1.95 -4.07 11.58
CA TYR A 176 -3.37 -3.95 11.89
C TYR A 176 -4.02 -5.35 11.93
N VAL A 177 -5.09 -5.48 12.72
CA VAL A 177 -5.92 -6.70 12.74
C VAL A 177 -7.36 -6.29 12.47
N TYR A 178 -7.80 -6.47 11.23
CA TYR A 178 -9.15 -6.12 10.81
C TYR A 178 -10.08 -7.34 10.96
N GLN A 179 -11.25 -7.14 11.54
CA GLN A 179 -12.32 -8.15 11.59
C GLN A 179 -13.48 -7.67 10.73
N SER A 180 -13.82 -8.44 9.70
CA SER A 180 -14.96 -8.15 8.82
C SER A 180 -16.29 -8.40 9.51
N SER A 181 -17.38 -7.91 8.90
CA SER A 181 -18.76 -8.21 9.33
C SER A 181 -19.09 -9.70 9.34
N ALA A 182 -18.41 -10.50 8.50
CA ALA A 182 -18.52 -11.96 8.47
C ALA A 182 -17.60 -12.66 9.49
N ASN A 183 -17.06 -11.93 10.48
CA ASN A 183 -16.14 -12.43 11.52
C ASN A 183 -14.82 -13.04 11.02
N LYS A 184 -14.48 -12.88 9.74
CA LYS A 184 -13.13 -13.20 9.24
C LYS A 184 -12.13 -12.17 9.73
N LYS A 185 -10.97 -12.65 10.19
CA LYS A 185 -9.84 -11.82 10.63
C LYS A 185 -8.77 -11.71 9.55
N TYR A 186 -8.27 -10.51 9.34
CA TYR A 186 -7.21 -10.18 8.39
C TYR A 186 -6.09 -9.45 9.11
N VAL A 187 -4.87 -9.97 8.99
CA VAL A 187 -3.67 -9.35 9.54
C VAL A 187 -2.96 -8.59 8.43
N ILE A 188 -2.82 -7.28 8.60
CA ILE A 188 -2.19 -6.40 7.62
C ILE A 188 -0.89 -5.92 8.24
N PHE A 189 0.25 -6.35 7.73
CA PHE A 189 1.57 -6.09 8.33
C PHE A 189 2.62 -5.79 7.25
N GLY A 190 3.86 -5.54 7.67
CA GLY A 190 4.99 -5.34 6.77
C GLY A 190 4.81 -4.14 5.86
N ALA A 191 5.18 -4.27 4.58
CA ALA A 191 5.12 -3.19 3.61
C ALA A 191 3.72 -2.56 3.53
N THR A 192 2.67 -3.38 3.48
CA THR A 192 1.28 -2.91 3.37
C THR A 192 0.89 -1.97 4.51
N SER A 193 1.19 -2.34 5.77
CA SER A 193 0.88 -1.48 6.93
C SER A 193 1.71 -0.19 6.90
N HIS A 194 2.96 -0.27 6.45
CA HIS A 194 3.83 0.90 6.30
C HIS A 194 3.33 1.88 5.24
N LEU A 195 2.84 1.39 4.10
CA LEU A 195 2.26 2.22 3.05
C LEU A 195 0.99 2.93 3.57
N ILE A 196 0.14 2.22 4.30
CA ILE A 196 -1.06 2.79 4.92
C ILE A 196 -0.70 3.89 5.94
N VAL A 197 0.24 3.63 6.83
CA VAL A 197 0.72 4.64 7.79
C VAL A 197 1.33 5.85 7.08
N HIS A 198 2.06 5.62 5.98
CA HIS A 198 2.64 6.71 5.20
C HIS A 198 1.57 7.59 4.57
N PHE A 199 0.59 6.96 3.94
CA PHE A 199 -0.56 7.64 3.37
C PHE A 199 -1.28 8.48 4.43
N ILE A 200 -1.57 7.90 5.60
CA ILE A 200 -2.26 8.59 6.69
C ILE A 200 -1.48 9.80 7.18
N GLN A 201 -0.18 9.66 7.38
CA GLN A 201 0.70 10.76 7.78
C GLN A 201 0.70 11.87 6.72
N ARG A 202 0.81 11.50 5.43
CA ARG A 202 0.89 12.46 4.33
C ARG A 202 -0.42 13.22 4.11
N ILE A 203 -1.54 12.51 4.10
CA ILE A 203 -2.85 13.08 3.79
C ILE A 203 -3.45 13.80 4.99
N TYR A 204 -3.39 13.19 6.18
CA TYR A 204 -4.10 13.65 7.37
C TYR A 204 -3.20 14.23 8.46
N GLY A 205 -1.87 14.20 8.29
CA GLY A 205 -0.93 14.73 9.28
C GLY A 205 -0.85 13.92 10.58
N LEU A 206 -1.36 12.68 10.60
CA LEU A 206 -1.38 11.85 11.80
C LEU A 206 -0.10 11.02 11.91
N ASN A 207 0.63 11.18 13.02
CA ASN A 207 1.86 10.44 13.29
C ASN A 207 1.58 9.15 14.08
N PHE A 208 1.81 8.02 13.43
CA PHE A 208 1.61 6.69 14.03
C PHE A 208 2.89 6.14 14.64
N LEU A 209 4.04 6.47 14.05
CA LEU A 209 5.34 6.00 14.51
C LEU A 209 5.70 6.60 15.88
N LYS A 210 6.29 5.78 16.75
CA LYS A 210 6.90 6.27 18.01
C LYS A 210 8.06 7.23 17.72
N SER A 211 8.25 8.19 18.62
CA SER A 211 9.34 9.17 18.53
C SER A 211 10.71 8.48 18.51
N GLY A 212 11.58 8.94 17.61
CA GLY A 212 12.91 8.38 17.38
C GLY A 212 12.94 7.08 16.57
N CYS A 213 11.79 6.57 16.10
CA CYS A 213 11.75 5.44 15.18
C CYS A 213 11.73 5.90 13.73
N ARG A 214 12.42 5.14 12.87
CA ARG A 214 12.39 5.34 11.41
C ARG A 214 12.01 4.06 10.67
N ARG A 215 11.84 4.19 9.35
CA ARG A 215 11.63 3.06 8.44
C ARG A 215 12.99 2.46 8.04
N ILE A 216 12.95 1.20 7.62
CA ILE A 216 14.11 0.51 7.07
C ILE A 216 14.55 1.16 5.75
N SER A 217 15.86 1.19 5.52
CA SER A 217 16.52 1.69 4.31
C SER A 217 17.24 0.55 3.58
N CYS A 218 17.71 0.80 2.34
CA CYS A 218 18.50 -0.19 1.60
C CYS A 218 19.76 -0.61 2.37
N GLU A 219 20.47 0.34 2.99
CA GLU A 219 21.67 0.05 3.79
C GLU A 219 21.37 -0.87 4.98
N ASP A 220 20.26 -0.66 5.69
CA ASP A 220 19.89 -1.53 6.81
C ASP A 220 19.66 -2.97 6.34
N VAL A 221 18.97 -3.14 5.20
CA VAL A 221 18.68 -4.48 4.65
C VAL A 221 19.97 -5.19 4.23
N LYS A 222 20.87 -4.49 3.52
CA LYS A 222 22.17 -5.05 3.11
C LYS A 222 23.00 -5.50 4.30
N ARG A 223 23.06 -4.71 5.38
CA ARG A 223 23.82 -5.05 6.59
C ARG A 223 23.26 -6.24 7.35
N THR A 224 21.94 -6.42 7.38
CA THR A 224 21.30 -7.57 8.06
C THR A 224 21.37 -8.89 7.27
N SER A 225 21.84 -8.86 6.02
CA SER A 225 21.87 -10.03 5.13
C SER A 225 23.26 -10.68 5.04
N HIS A 226 24.26 -10.09 5.69
CA HIS A 226 25.63 -10.58 5.84
C HIS A 226 25.87 -11.03 7.29
#